data_AF-A0A7X7Q338-F1
#
_entry.id   AF-A0A7X7Q338-F1
#
_cell.length_a   1.000
_cell.length_b   1.000
_cell.length_c   1.000
_cell.angle_alpha   90.00
_cell.angle_beta   90.00
_cell.angle_gamma   90.00
#
_symmetry.space_group_name_H-M   'P 1'
#
loop_
_entity.id
_entity.type
_entity.pdbx_description
1 polymer ?
#
loop_
_entity_poly.entity_id
_entity_poly.type
_entity_poly.pdbx_seq_one_letter_code
_entity_poly.pdbx_strand_id
1 'polypeptide(L)' 'MDKRFIVDRFEEDYVVVEYGDETFNLPRVIFPDDISEGNVIDILIRINYEETELRRKRINNLARKLFRRE' A
#
# COMPACT_ATOMS: atom_id res chain seq x y z
N MET A 1 25.35 2.57 1.07
CA MET A 1 24.45 3.73 1.20
C MET A 1 23.18 3.23 1.85
N ASP A 2 22.77 3.88 2.93
CA ASP A 2 21.52 3.60 3.62
C ASP A 2 20.39 4.04 2.68
N LYS A 3 19.69 3.08 2.05
CA LYS A 3 18.61 3.41 1.11
C LYS A 3 17.40 3.86 1.92
N ARG A 4 17.05 5.13 1.81
CA ARG A 4 15.92 5.76 2.49
C ARG A 4 14.87 6.14 1.47
N PHE A 5 13.61 6.10 1.88
CA PHE A 5 12.52 6.64 1.09
C PHE A 5 12.43 8.13 1.36
N ILE A 6 12.52 8.96 0.32
CA ILE A 6 12.52 10.41 0.44
C ILE A 6 11.42 10.96 -0.45
N VAL A 7 10.64 11.90 0.07
CA VAL A 7 9.65 12.61 -0.74
C VAL A 7 10.38 13.54 -1.71
N ASP A 8 10.24 13.29 -3.00
CA ASP A 8 10.84 14.10 -4.06
C ASP A 8 9.91 15.27 -4.43
N ARG A 9 8.66 14.97 -4.84
CA ARG A 9 7.66 15.98 -5.24
C ARG A 9 6.22 15.61 -4.91
N PHE A 10 5.35 16.62 -4.80
CA PHE A 10 3.91 16.45 -4.73
C PHE A 10 3.25 16.75 -6.08
N GLU A 11 2.41 15.82 -6.54
CA GLU A 11 1.44 16.02 -7.61
C GLU A 11 0.01 16.03 -7.02
N GLU A 12 -0.99 16.41 -7.81
CA GLU A 12 -2.37 16.64 -7.31
C GLU A 12 -2.90 15.45 -6.49
N ASP A 13 -2.83 14.24 -7.07
CA ASP A 13 -3.33 13.01 -6.46
C ASP A 13 -2.23 12.10 -5.87
N TYR A 14 -0.96 12.39 -6.14
CA TYR A 14 0.16 11.49 -5.84
C TYR A 14 1.34 12.21 -5.20
N VAL A 15 2.09 11.49 -4.38
CA VAL A 15 3.40 11.91 -3.86
C VAL A 15 4.44 11.00 -4.51
N VAL A 16 5.46 11.62 -5.10
CA VAL A 16 6.58 10.90 -5.70
C VAL A 16 7.65 10.73 -4.64
N VAL A 17 8.05 9.48 -4.43
CA VAL A 17 9.05 9.09 -3.42
C VAL A 17 10.23 8.44 -4.13
N GLU A 18 11.45 8.92 -3.87
CA GLU A 18 12.69 8.32 -4.34
C GLU A 18 13.23 7.27 -3.35
N TYR A 19 13.82 6.21 -3.88
CA TYR A 19 14.50 5.17 -3.12
C TYR A 19 15.67 4.61 -3.93
N GLY A 20 16.88 5.11 -3.65
CA GLY A 20 18.04 4.80 -4.50
C GLY A 20 17.84 5.37 -5.91
N ASP A 21 17.87 4.51 -6.93
CA ASP A 21 17.67 4.90 -8.32
C ASP A 21 16.21 4.72 -8.81
N GLU A 22 15.31 4.29 -7.91
CA GLU A 22 13.91 4.04 -8.22
C GLU A 22 13.00 5.15 -7.66
N THR A 23 11.88 5.42 -8.35
CA THR A 23 10.85 6.34 -7.89
C THR A 23 9.49 5.65 -7.83
N PHE A 24 8.71 6.00 -6.82
CA PHE A 24 7.40 5.42 -6.52
C PHE A 24 6.35 6.52 -6.43
N ASN A 25 5.24 6.33 -7.14
CA ASN A 25 4.08 7.21 -7.04
C ASN A 25 3.10 6.60 -6.04
N LEU A 26 2.94 7.24 -4.89
CA LEU A 26 2.06 6.80 -3.83
C LEU A 26 0.86 7.75 -3.72
N PRO A 27 -0.36 7.25 -3.48
CA PRO A 27 -1.54 8.10 -3.38
C PRO A 27 -1.39 9.12 -2.25
N ARG A 28 -1.71 10.39 -2.49
CA ARG A 28 -1.58 11.43 -1.46
C ARG A 28 -2.35 11.12 -0.17
N VAL A 29 -3.48 10.43 -0.29
CA VAL A 29 -4.36 10.05 0.82
C VAL A 29 -3.74 9.12 1.86
N ILE A 30 -2.61 8.45 1.56
CA ILE A 30 -1.93 7.58 2.53
C ILE A 30 -0.90 8.33 3.39
N PHE A 31 -0.63 9.59 3.05
CA PHE A 31 0.33 10.43 3.77
C PHE A 31 -0.38 11.33 4.79
N PRO A 32 0.31 11.68 5.89
CA PRO A 32 -0.22 12.62 6.87
C PRO A 32 -0.16 14.05 6.31
N ASP A 33 -1.02 14.96 6.79
CA ASP A 33 -1.12 16.33 6.27
C ASP A 33 0.16 17.17 6.44
N ASP A 34 1.04 16.81 7.37
CA ASP A 34 2.29 17.50 7.67
C ASP A 34 3.47 17.08 6.76
N ILE A 35 3.26 16.18 5.80
CA ILE A 35 4.34 15.74 4.91
C ILE A 35 4.81 16.85 3.95
N SER A 36 6.13 16.93 3.73
CA SER A 36 6.76 17.92 2.84
C SER A 36 7.86 17.31 1.98
N GLU A 37 8.27 18.01 0.91
CA GLU A 37 9.37 17.59 0.03
C GLU A 37 10.68 17.53 0.83
N GLY A 38 11.48 16.50 0.57
CA GLY A 38 12.70 16.18 1.32
C GLY A 38 12.47 15.45 2.64
N ASN A 39 11.22 15.16 3.04
CA ASN A 39 10.98 14.30 4.21
C ASN A 39 11.41 12.85 3.94
N VAL A 40 12.07 12.25 4.93
CA VAL A 40 12.39 10.84 4.93
C VAL A 40 11.24 10.07 5.56
N ILE A 41 10.76 9.03 4.89
CA ILE A 41 9.66 8.18 5.36
C ILE A 41 10.13 6.73 5.57
N ASP A 42 9.48 6.05 6.51
CA ASP A 42 9.67 4.62 6.75
C ASP A 42 8.46 3.84 6.20
N ILE A 43 8.71 2.92 5.25
CA ILE A 43 7.66 2.06 4.69
C ILE A 43 7.85 0.63 5.20
N LEU A 44 6.83 0.11 5.90
CA LEU A 44 6.80 -1.26 6.40
C LEU A 44 5.84 -2.12 5.58
N ILE A 45 6.39 -3.00 4.74
CA ILE A 45 5.61 -3.96 3.95
C ILE A 45 5.64 -5.33 4.65
N ARG A 46 4.46 -5.88 4.96
CA ARG A 46 4.30 -7.20 5.56
C ARG A 46 3.14 -7.95 4.94
N ILE A 47 3.30 -9.26 4.81
CA ILE A 47 2.20 -10.15 4.41
C ILE A 47 1.34 -10.45 5.64
N ASN A 48 0.07 -10.05 5.60
CA ASN A 48 -0.91 -10.45 6.60
C ASN A 48 -1.55 -11.79 6.18
N TYR A 49 -0.90 -12.89 6.57
CA TYR A 49 -1.36 -14.24 6.25
C TYR A 49 -2.75 -14.54 6.86
N GLU A 50 -3.03 -14.04 8.06
CA GLU A 50 -4.31 -14.29 8.74
C GLU A 50 -5.48 -13.68 7.96
N GLU A 51 -5.39 -12.40 7.61
CA GLU A 51 -6.47 -11.74 6.84
C GLU A 51 -6.55 -12.28 5.40
N THR A 52 -5.42 -12.71 4.83
CA THR A 52 -5.39 -13.39 3.53
C THR A 52 -6.19 -14.71 3.59
N GLU A 53 -6.00 -15.52 4.64
CA GLU A 53 -6.78 -16.75 4.85
C GLU A 53 -8.27 -16.46 5.13
N LEU A 54 -8.58 -15.44 5.93
CA LEU A 54 -9.96 -15.02 6.19
C LEU A 54 -10.68 -14.57 4.91
N ARG A 55 -9.99 -13.81 4.05
CA ARG A 55 -10.51 -13.41 2.73
C ARG A 55 -10.76 -14.64 1.85
N ARG A 56 -9.83 -15.59 1.81
CA ARG A 56 -10.00 -16.85 1.05
C ARG A 56 -11.22 -17.64 1.55
N LYS A 57 -11.39 -17.76 2.87
CA LYS A 57 -12.55 -18.43 3.48
C LYS A 57 -13.86 -17.71 3.14
N ARG A 58 -13.90 -16.37 3.18
CA ARG A 58 -15.08 -15.58 2.79
C ARG A 58 -15.50 -15.84 1.34
N ILE A 59 -14.54 -15.83 0.41
CA ILE A 59 -14.79 -16.11 -1.02
C ILE A 59 -15.31 -17.54 -1.20
N ASN A 60 -14.69 -18.53 -0.59
CA ASN A 60 -15.13 -19.93 -0.67
C ASN A 60 -16.54 -20.13 -0.07
N ASN A 61 -16.87 -19.44 1.01
CA ASN A 61 -18.20 -19.50 1.60
C ASN A 61 -19.26 -18.85 0.69
N LEU A 62 -18.92 -17.75 0.02
CA LEU A 62 -19.82 -17.12 -0.95
C LEU A 62 -20.07 -18.05 -2.15
N ALA A 63 -19.02 -18.64 -2.71
CA ALA A 63 -19.12 -19.64 -3.77
C ALA A 63 -20.01 -20.83 -3.34
N ARG A 64 -19.76 -21.42 -2.17
CA ARG A 64 -20.58 -22.51 -1.63
C ARG A 64 -22.06 -22.15 -1.47
N LYS A 65 -22.39 -20.91 -1.10
CA LYS A 65 -23.79 -20.45 -1.00
C LYS A 65 -24.48 -20.37 -2.36
N LEU A 66 -23.75 -20.00 -3.41
CA LEU A 66 -24.27 -19.94 -4.78
C LEU A 66 -24.54 -21.34 -5.34
N PHE A 67 -23.65 -22.30 -5.10
CA PHE A 67 -23.80 -23.68 -5.57
C PHE A 67 -24.84 -24.52 -4.79
N ARG A 68 -25.33 -24.04 -3.63
CA ARG A 68 -26.33 -24.76 -2.80
C ARG A 68 -27.78 -24.45 -3.16
N ARG A 69 -28.00 -23.80 -4.31
CA ARG A 69 -29.32 -23.43 -4.85
C ARG A 69 -29.74 -24.25 -6.07
N GLU A 70 -29.08 -25.37 -6.34
CA GLU A 70 -29.53 -26.43 -7.25
C GLU A 70 -30.03 -27.66 -6.48
#